data_AF-A0A950H5Z4-F1
#
_entry.id   AF-A0A950H5Z4-F1
#
_cell.length_a   1.000
_cell.length_b   1.000
_cell.length_c   1.000
_cell.angle_alpha   90.00
_cell.angle_beta   90.00
_cell.angle_gamma   90.00
#
_symmetry.space_group_name_H-M   'P 1'
#
loop_
_entity.id
_entity.type
_entity.pdbx_description
1 polymer ?
#
loop_
_entity_poly.entity_id
_entity_poly.type
_entity_poly.pdbx_seq_one_letter_code
_entity_poly.pdbx_strand_id
1 'polypeptide(L)'
;MMQDLSQGEPLTSSFIAGANGLMAHLPGSVVQALRPRMALVSLARGDLLCRSGEGLQSAYFPCSGLISATLDQTRSAAEAYVIGREGFAAPLATLAVHSPYTLTVQMACSALVVEAEFLRNVIRGERKAEDVFLRFQHVLELQTASSAVAHATERLEARLARWLLMCADRVGPRLPVVHSDISRALAVRRAGVTLAIHILESEGAVRARRARIEVLDRNKLRRRAGPTYGVAENEYARLIGREEGGEAGWPPDRTQAPGAATAGTFPWTARYTVRTPPDGGAFQTRSGDMPDAPLKDLLVHGLKDMYFAENAIIKALPKMIDAAGSPDLKQALTQHREQTNGHVERLEEAFRAIDVKTQSTPCEAMNGILREGDEVVEKFGKSPAADAAIIFACQAVEHYEISRYGSMREWAEDLGLDNVASILKQTLDEEYAADDKLTAIAKHGANAEGGGETRAR
;
A
#
# COMPACT_ATOMS: atom_id res chain seq x y z
N MET A 1 -27.77 -29.44 -20.90
CA MET A 1 -28.87 -28.51 -21.20
C MET A 1 -28.55 -27.21 -20.47
N MET A 2 -27.81 -26.31 -21.12
CA MET A 2 -27.36 -25.04 -20.53
C MET A 2 -28.57 -24.12 -20.35
N GLN A 3 -28.86 -23.71 -19.12
CA GLN A 3 -29.87 -22.69 -18.87
C GLN A 3 -29.34 -21.34 -19.32
N ASP A 4 -30.16 -20.69 -20.13
CA ASP A 4 -29.98 -19.38 -20.74
C ASP A 4 -30.00 -18.28 -19.65
N LEU A 5 -28.86 -17.62 -19.43
CA LEU A 5 -28.68 -16.53 -18.45
C LEU A 5 -28.75 -15.14 -19.11
N SER A 6 -29.50 -14.99 -20.20
CA SER A 6 -29.61 -13.74 -20.98
C SER A 6 -30.76 -12.80 -20.54
N GLN A 7 -30.87 -12.48 -19.25
CA GLN A 7 -31.84 -11.48 -18.76
C GLN A 7 -31.19 -10.11 -18.53
N GLY A 8 -30.49 -9.61 -19.54
CA GLY A 8 -30.07 -8.22 -19.69
C GLY A 8 -30.12 -7.87 -21.18
N GLU A 9 -30.49 -6.64 -21.55
CA GLU A 9 -30.51 -6.26 -22.97
C GLU A 9 -29.15 -6.55 -23.62
N PRO A 10 -29.13 -7.13 -24.84
CA PRO A 10 -27.88 -7.47 -25.51
C PRO A 10 -27.05 -6.21 -25.75
N LEU A 11 -25.83 -6.19 -25.22
CA LEU A 11 -24.87 -5.09 -25.41
C LEU A 11 -24.74 -4.80 -26.91
N THR A 12 -25.00 -3.55 -27.31
CA THR A 12 -24.82 -3.11 -28.69
C THR A 12 -23.34 -2.79 -28.94
N SER A 13 -22.87 -2.96 -30.18
CA SER A 13 -21.48 -2.60 -30.53
C SER A 13 -21.21 -1.11 -30.32
N SER A 14 -22.23 -0.25 -30.52
CA SER A 14 -22.14 1.19 -30.26
C SER A 14 -21.99 1.50 -28.77
N PHE A 15 -22.70 0.79 -27.89
CA PHE A 15 -22.51 0.91 -26.45
C PHE A 15 -21.10 0.48 -26.04
N ILE A 16 -20.63 -0.69 -26.51
CA ILE A 16 -19.30 -1.21 -26.16
C ILE A 16 -18.19 -0.23 -26.55
N ALA A 17 -18.23 0.27 -27.78
CA ALA A 17 -17.24 1.24 -28.26
C ALA A 17 -17.32 2.58 -27.51
N GLY A 18 -18.52 3.02 -27.11
CA GLY A 18 -18.72 4.28 -26.38
C GLY A 18 -18.47 4.20 -24.87
N ALA A 19 -18.40 3.00 -24.30
CA ALA A 19 -18.30 2.79 -22.85
C ALA A 19 -16.85 2.76 -22.34
N ASN A 20 -15.85 2.54 -23.20
CA ASN A 20 -14.44 2.45 -22.82
C ASN A 20 -13.55 3.03 -23.94
N GLY A 21 -12.58 3.87 -23.58
CA GLY A 21 -11.71 4.58 -24.50
C GLY A 21 -10.83 3.67 -25.36
N LEU A 22 -10.38 2.53 -24.84
CA LEU A 22 -9.60 1.57 -25.63
C LEU A 22 -10.48 0.82 -26.63
N MET A 23 -11.69 0.43 -26.21
CA MET A 23 -12.69 -0.21 -27.08
C MET A 23 -13.10 0.68 -28.25
N ALA A 24 -13.17 2.00 -28.06
CA ALA A 24 -13.48 2.98 -29.10
C ALA A 24 -12.47 2.96 -30.27
N HIS A 25 -11.24 2.50 -30.03
CA HIS A 25 -10.15 2.49 -31.01
C HIS A 25 -9.93 1.12 -31.64
N LEU A 26 -10.65 0.08 -31.21
CA LEU A 26 -10.59 -1.24 -31.83
C LEU A 26 -11.36 -1.26 -33.17
N PRO A 27 -10.93 -2.09 -34.15
CA PRO A 27 -11.72 -2.30 -35.37
C PRO A 27 -13.14 -2.75 -35.04
N GLY A 28 -14.14 -2.22 -35.76
CA GLY A 28 -15.54 -2.59 -35.55
C GLY A 28 -15.81 -4.10 -35.69
N SER A 29 -15.06 -4.78 -36.56
CA SER A 29 -15.09 -6.25 -36.71
C SER A 29 -14.67 -6.97 -35.43
N VAL A 30 -13.64 -6.48 -34.74
CA VAL A 30 -13.15 -7.02 -33.47
C VAL A 30 -14.17 -6.80 -32.38
N VAL A 31 -14.73 -5.59 -32.26
CA VAL A 31 -15.79 -5.30 -31.27
C VAL A 31 -17.01 -6.21 -31.51
N GLN A 32 -17.42 -6.39 -32.77
CA GLN A 32 -18.53 -7.27 -33.14
C GLN A 32 -18.25 -8.74 -32.78
N ALA A 33 -17.00 -9.20 -32.95
CA ALA A 33 -16.58 -10.57 -32.62
C ALA A 33 -16.49 -10.80 -31.10
N LEU A 34 -16.11 -9.79 -30.32
CA LEU A 34 -16.06 -9.88 -28.85
C LEU A 34 -17.46 -9.87 -28.21
N ARG A 35 -18.38 -9.07 -28.77
CA ARG A 35 -19.72 -8.79 -28.24
C ARG A 35 -20.50 -10.01 -27.71
N PRO A 36 -20.53 -11.20 -28.37
CA PRO A 36 -21.32 -12.34 -27.91
C PRO A 36 -20.86 -12.92 -26.57
N ARG A 37 -19.61 -12.66 -26.14
CA ARG A 37 -19.05 -13.16 -24.88
C ARG A 37 -18.65 -12.04 -23.91
N MET A 38 -19.13 -10.82 -24.17
CA MET A 38 -18.93 -9.69 -23.28
C MET A 38 -20.10 -9.54 -22.30
N ALA A 39 -19.78 -9.14 -21.08
CA ALA A 39 -20.77 -8.80 -20.07
C ALA A 39 -20.43 -7.43 -19.45
N LEU A 40 -21.44 -6.64 -19.11
CA LEU A 40 -21.29 -5.45 -18.28
C LEU A 40 -21.51 -5.86 -16.82
N VAL A 41 -20.50 -5.66 -15.97
CA VAL A 41 -20.57 -6.03 -14.55
C VAL A 41 -20.37 -4.80 -13.66
N SER A 42 -20.99 -4.83 -12.48
CA SER A 42 -20.68 -3.90 -11.39
C SER A 42 -19.65 -4.51 -10.45
N LEU A 43 -18.58 -3.77 -10.17
CA LEU A 43 -17.49 -4.16 -9.28
C LEU A 43 -17.45 -3.22 -8.06
N ALA A 44 -17.38 -3.82 -6.87
CA ALA A 44 -17.31 -3.10 -5.62
C ALA A 44 -15.87 -2.71 -5.29
N ARG A 45 -15.71 -1.65 -4.50
CA ARG A 45 -14.42 -1.28 -3.94
C ARG A 45 -13.85 -2.43 -3.09
N GLY A 46 -12.59 -2.77 -3.31
CA GLY A 46 -11.89 -3.87 -2.66
C GLY A 46 -12.01 -5.21 -3.38
N ASP A 47 -12.82 -5.32 -4.44
CA ASP A 47 -12.88 -6.54 -5.24
C ASP A 47 -11.50 -6.84 -5.84
N LEU A 48 -11.04 -8.06 -5.62
CA LEU A 48 -9.77 -8.60 -6.13
C LEU A 48 -10.02 -9.26 -7.48
N LEU A 49 -9.33 -8.77 -8.52
CA LEU A 49 -9.51 -9.24 -9.90
C LEU A 49 -8.43 -10.26 -10.31
N CYS A 50 -7.24 -10.17 -9.71
CA CYS A 50 -6.12 -11.09 -9.94
C CYS A 50 -5.09 -10.89 -8.82
N ARG A 51 -4.48 -11.97 -8.31
CA ARG A 51 -3.30 -11.87 -7.44
C ARG A 51 -2.00 -11.92 -8.23
N SER A 52 -0.96 -11.30 -7.68
CA SER A 52 0.41 -11.51 -8.17
C SER A 52 0.74 -13.01 -8.25
N GLY A 53 1.33 -13.42 -9.37
CA GLY A 53 1.65 -14.81 -9.69
C GLY A 53 0.52 -15.61 -10.34
N GLU A 54 -0.72 -15.10 -10.40
CA GLU A 54 -1.83 -15.82 -11.00
C GLU A 54 -1.99 -15.55 -12.51
N GLY A 55 -2.58 -16.52 -13.21
CA GLY A 55 -2.95 -16.40 -14.61
C GLY A 55 -4.20 -15.54 -14.78
N LEU A 56 -4.19 -14.65 -15.76
CA LEU A 56 -5.30 -13.74 -16.04
C LEU A 56 -6.44 -14.49 -16.76
N GLN A 57 -7.55 -14.71 -16.06
CA GLN A 57 -8.72 -15.40 -16.60
C GLN A 57 -9.64 -14.48 -17.42
N SER A 58 -9.71 -13.20 -17.04
CA SER A 58 -10.63 -12.23 -17.64
C SER A 58 -9.93 -10.89 -17.86
N ALA A 59 -10.32 -10.21 -18.94
CA ALA A 59 -9.94 -8.84 -19.24
C ALA A 59 -11.09 -7.91 -18.86
N TYR A 60 -10.79 -6.88 -18.08
CA TYR A 60 -11.77 -5.92 -17.57
C TYR A 60 -11.53 -4.56 -18.19
N PHE A 61 -12.52 -4.01 -18.88
CA PHE A 61 -12.48 -2.70 -19.52
C PHE A 61 -13.38 -1.77 -18.70
N PRO A 62 -12.83 -0.97 -17.75
CA PRO A 62 -13.64 -0.10 -16.93
C PRO A 62 -14.44 0.87 -17.79
N CYS A 63 -15.68 1.14 -17.39
CA CYS A 63 -16.52 2.18 -17.97
C CYS A 63 -16.65 3.38 -17.03
N SER A 64 -16.36 3.17 -15.75
CA SER A 64 -16.29 4.16 -14.68
C SER A 64 -15.25 3.71 -13.63
N GLY A 65 -15.05 4.51 -12.58
CA GLY A 65 -14.21 4.16 -11.44
C GLY A 65 -12.74 3.88 -11.79
N LEU A 66 -12.05 3.12 -10.95
CA LEU A 66 -10.59 2.97 -11.03
C LEU A 66 -10.13 1.64 -10.45
N ILE A 67 -9.27 0.94 -11.18
CA ILE A 67 -8.59 -0.29 -10.79
C ILE A 67 -7.12 0.04 -10.54
N SER A 68 -6.58 -0.44 -9.43
CA SER A 68 -5.19 -0.26 -9.01
C SER A 68 -4.41 -1.56 -9.24
N ALA A 69 -3.19 -1.44 -9.75
CA ALA A 69 -2.23 -2.54 -9.86
C ALA A 69 -1.11 -2.32 -8.84
N THR A 70 -0.95 -3.24 -7.89
CA THR A 70 0.12 -3.19 -6.88
C THR A 70 1.17 -4.28 -7.11
N LEU A 71 2.41 -3.97 -6.74
CA LEU A 71 3.48 -4.95 -6.64
C LEU A 71 3.65 -5.38 -5.17
N ASP A 72 3.38 -6.65 -4.91
CA ASP A 72 3.39 -7.22 -3.54
C ASP A 72 4.76 -7.85 -3.22
N GLN A 73 5.86 -7.19 -3.59
CA GLN A 73 7.23 -7.72 -3.44
C GLN A 73 7.87 -7.41 -2.07
N THR A 74 7.25 -6.55 -1.25
CA THR A 74 7.77 -6.16 0.07
C THR A 74 6.66 -6.14 1.12
N ARG A 75 6.99 -5.80 2.38
CA ARG A 75 6.02 -5.66 3.48
C ARG A 75 4.95 -4.59 3.22
N SER A 76 5.17 -3.65 2.29
CA SER A 76 4.18 -2.65 1.89
C SER A 76 3.94 -2.74 0.39
N ALA A 77 2.70 -3.05 0.01
CA ALA A 77 2.27 -2.98 -1.38
C ALA A 77 2.28 -1.52 -1.84
N ALA A 78 2.96 -1.25 -2.96
CA ALA A 78 2.97 0.06 -3.62
C ALA A 78 2.20 -0.02 -4.94
N GLU A 79 1.44 1.03 -5.24
CA GLU A 79 0.73 1.13 -6.51
C GLU A 79 1.72 1.39 -7.65
N ALA A 80 1.72 0.51 -8.63
CA ALA A 80 2.56 0.62 -9.82
C ALA A 80 1.92 1.55 -10.86
N TYR A 81 0.65 1.32 -11.14
CA TYR A 81 -0.16 2.09 -12.08
C TYR A 81 -1.65 1.93 -11.78
N VAL A 82 -2.45 2.83 -12.34
CA VAL A 82 -3.91 2.80 -12.28
C VAL A 82 -4.51 2.68 -13.67
N ILE A 83 -5.68 2.04 -13.73
CA ILE A 83 -6.48 1.88 -14.94
C ILE A 83 -7.89 2.39 -14.68
N GLY A 84 -8.38 3.24 -15.58
CA GLY A 84 -9.78 3.66 -15.62
C GLY A 84 -10.39 3.34 -16.98
N ARG A 85 -11.31 4.21 -17.40
CA ARG A 85 -12.06 4.06 -18.66
C ARG A 85 -11.21 4.15 -19.92
N GLU A 86 -10.02 4.70 -19.84
CA GLU A 86 -9.10 4.88 -20.96
C GLU A 86 -8.47 3.56 -21.44
N GLY A 87 -8.62 2.49 -20.66
CA GLY A 87 -7.82 1.29 -20.81
C GLY A 87 -8.53 0.02 -20.37
N PHE A 88 -7.75 -0.98 -19.99
CA PHE A 88 -8.26 -2.23 -19.45
C PHE A 88 -7.31 -2.79 -18.41
N ALA A 89 -7.86 -3.35 -17.34
CA ALA A 89 -7.11 -4.07 -16.34
C ALA A 89 -6.82 -5.48 -16.87
N ALA A 90 -5.66 -6.00 -16.47
CA ALA A 90 -5.03 -7.19 -17.04
C ALA A 90 -4.42 -7.01 -18.45
N PRO A 91 -3.58 -5.98 -18.69
CA PRO A 91 -2.97 -5.78 -20.01
C PRO A 91 -2.17 -6.98 -20.52
N LEU A 92 -1.51 -7.70 -19.60
CA LEU A 92 -0.77 -8.93 -19.87
C LEU A 92 -1.65 -10.13 -20.25
N ALA A 93 -2.97 -10.03 -20.12
CA ALA A 93 -3.90 -11.06 -20.56
C ALA A 93 -3.82 -11.30 -22.06
N THR A 94 -3.35 -10.32 -22.84
CA THR A 94 -3.09 -10.46 -24.28
C THR A 94 -1.88 -11.35 -24.58
N LEU A 95 -0.96 -11.52 -23.63
CA LEU A 95 0.30 -12.24 -23.77
C LEU A 95 0.30 -13.66 -23.18
N ALA A 96 -0.81 -14.09 -22.57
CA ALA A 96 -0.95 -15.40 -21.91
C ALA A 96 0.12 -15.67 -20.82
N VAL A 97 0.52 -14.64 -20.08
CA VAL A 97 1.48 -14.73 -18.97
C VAL A 97 0.80 -14.54 -17.61
N HIS A 98 1.49 -14.95 -16.54
CA HIS A 98 1.08 -14.65 -15.17
C HIS A 98 1.25 -13.16 -14.87
N SER A 99 0.31 -12.58 -14.12
CA SER A 99 0.42 -11.19 -13.70
C SER A 99 1.47 -11.07 -12.59
N PRO A 100 2.46 -10.17 -12.68
CA PRO A 100 3.30 -9.84 -11.54
C PRO A 100 2.59 -8.89 -10.55
N TYR A 101 1.41 -8.38 -10.92
CA TYR A 101 0.64 -7.41 -10.14
C TYR A 101 -0.57 -8.06 -9.48
N THR A 102 -0.92 -7.55 -8.30
CA THR A 102 -2.24 -7.73 -7.70
C THR A 102 -3.16 -6.61 -8.20
N LEU A 103 -4.30 -6.98 -8.78
CA LEU A 103 -5.28 -6.05 -9.35
C LEU A 103 -6.49 -5.92 -8.43
N THR A 104 -6.73 -4.72 -7.91
CA THR A 104 -7.82 -4.45 -6.96
C THR A 104 -8.65 -3.26 -7.41
N VAL A 105 -9.97 -3.35 -7.25
CA VAL A 105 -10.90 -2.25 -7.53
C VAL A 105 -10.75 -1.19 -6.43
N GLN A 106 -10.12 -0.06 -6.76
CA GLN A 106 -9.84 1.01 -5.81
C GLN A 106 -11.02 1.97 -5.65
N MET A 107 -11.70 2.27 -6.77
CA MET A 107 -12.96 3.02 -6.79
C MET A 107 -13.98 2.17 -7.52
N ALA A 108 -15.13 1.94 -6.88
CA ALA A 108 -16.21 1.12 -7.43
C ALA A 108 -16.50 1.52 -8.89
N CYS A 109 -16.65 0.52 -9.75
CA CYS A 109 -16.75 0.72 -11.18
C CYS A 109 -17.75 -0.22 -11.84
N SER A 110 -18.24 0.20 -13.00
CA SER A 110 -18.77 -0.72 -13.99
C SER A 110 -17.65 -1.09 -14.97
N ALA A 111 -17.64 -2.32 -15.47
CA ALA A 111 -16.66 -2.78 -16.44
C ALA A 111 -17.29 -3.72 -17.47
N LEU A 112 -16.85 -3.59 -18.72
CA LEU A 112 -17.05 -4.63 -19.72
C LEU A 112 -16.04 -5.75 -19.48
N VAL A 113 -16.48 -7.00 -19.47
CA VAL A 113 -15.65 -8.15 -19.14
C VAL A 113 -15.75 -9.20 -20.24
N VAL A 114 -14.61 -9.76 -20.61
CA VAL A 114 -14.49 -10.87 -21.55
C VAL A 114 -13.43 -11.85 -21.06
N GLU A 115 -13.61 -13.13 -21.38
CA GLU A 115 -12.59 -14.15 -21.11
C GLU A 115 -11.28 -13.80 -21.82
N ALA A 116 -10.17 -13.86 -21.09
CA ALA A 116 -8.85 -13.49 -21.60
C ALA A 116 -8.42 -14.35 -22.79
N GLU A 117 -8.70 -15.66 -22.76
CA GLU A 117 -8.40 -16.54 -23.88
C GLU A 117 -9.21 -16.21 -25.14
N PHE A 118 -10.49 -15.92 -24.97
CA PHE A 118 -11.35 -15.53 -26.08
C PHE A 118 -10.90 -14.20 -26.69
N LEU A 119 -10.56 -13.20 -25.86
CA LEU A 119 -9.98 -11.95 -26.33
C LEU A 119 -8.73 -12.19 -27.17
N ARG A 120 -7.78 -13.00 -26.67
CA ARG A 120 -6.55 -13.35 -27.39
C ARG A 120 -6.84 -13.99 -28.75
N ASN A 121 -7.81 -14.90 -28.80
CA ASN A 121 -8.16 -15.58 -30.05
C ASN A 121 -8.80 -14.64 -31.07
N VAL A 122 -9.62 -13.68 -30.62
CA VAL A 122 -10.26 -12.70 -31.51
C VAL A 122 -9.25 -11.67 -32.05
N ILE A 123 -8.28 -11.24 -31.25
CA ILE A 123 -7.30 -10.23 -31.68
C ILE A 123 -6.12 -10.82 -32.46
N ARG A 124 -5.90 -12.13 -32.40
CA ARG A 124 -4.77 -12.80 -33.05
C ARG A 124 -4.80 -12.59 -34.56
N GLY A 125 -3.75 -11.95 -35.09
CA GLY A 125 -3.63 -11.66 -36.53
C GLY A 125 -4.36 -10.40 -36.98
N GLU A 126 -5.09 -9.73 -36.10
CA GLU A 126 -5.72 -8.43 -36.35
C GLU A 126 -4.75 -7.31 -36.00
N ARG A 127 -3.80 -7.01 -36.92
CA ARG A 127 -2.70 -6.04 -36.69
C ARG A 127 -3.15 -4.72 -36.06
N LYS A 128 -4.29 -4.18 -36.47
CA LYS A 128 -4.81 -2.92 -35.91
C LYS A 128 -5.22 -3.05 -34.45
N ALA A 129 -5.80 -4.18 -34.05
CA ALA A 129 -6.15 -4.44 -32.67
C ALA A 129 -4.88 -4.68 -31.83
N GLU A 130 -3.96 -5.51 -32.33
CA GLU A 130 -2.66 -5.77 -31.69
C GLU A 130 -1.89 -4.45 -31.43
N ASP A 131 -1.83 -3.56 -32.41
CA ASP A 131 -1.24 -2.22 -32.28
C ASP A 131 -1.86 -1.40 -31.14
N VAL A 132 -3.19 -1.39 -31.02
CA VAL A 132 -3.89 -0.63 -29.96
C VAL A 132 -3.52 -1.15 -28.57
N PHE A 133 -3.49 -2.48 -28.39
CA PHE A 133 -3.08 -3.09 -27.12
C PHE A 133 -1.61 -2.84 -26.78
N LEU A 134 -0.70 -2.96 -27.75
CA LEU A 134 0.73 -2.71 -27.56
C LEU A 134 1.01 -1.24 -27.22
N ARG A 135 0.36 -0.30 -27.91
CA ARG A 135 0.47 1.13 -27.61
C ARG A 135 -0.05 1.44 -26.20
N PHE A 136 -1.16 0.82 -25.79
CA PHE A 136 -1.66 0.99 -24.43
C PHE A 136 -0.70 0.42 -23.38
N GLN A 137 -0.09 -0.74 -23.64
CA GLN A 137 0.93 -1.31 -22.76
C GLN A 137 2.14 -0.38 -22.62
N HIS A 138 2.60 0.24 -23.71
CA HIS A 138 3.67 1.24 -23.67
C HIS A 138 3.30 2.47 -22.80
N VAL A 139 2.05 2.94 -22.88
CA VAL A 139 1.57 4.03 -22.02
C VAL A 139 1.61 3.63 -20.54
N LEU A 140 1.22 2.40 -20.20
CA LEU A 140 1.29 1.91 -18.81
C LEU A 140 2.74 1.80 -18.31
N GLU A 141 3.67 1.40 -19.17
CA GLU A 141 5.10 1.39 -18.87
C GLU A 141 5.60 2.80 -18.53
N LEU A 142 5.26 3.81 -19.35
CA LEU A 142 5.60 5.21 -19.08
C LEU A 142 4.95 5.73 -17.80
N GLN A 143 3.71 5.33 -17.52
CA GLN A 143 3.03 5.68 -16.27
C GLN A 143 3.80 5.14 -15.06
N THR A 144 4.18 3.86 -15.13
CA THR A 144 4.95 3.16 -14.08
C THR A 144 6.32 3.82 -13.87
N ALA A 145 7.04 4.10 -14.97
CA ALA A 145 8.34 4.78 -14.92
C ALA A 145 8.22 6.19 -14.32
N SER A 146 7.18 6.94 -14.71
CA SER A 146 6.93 8.28 -14.18
C SER A 146 6.58 8.25 -12.68
N SER A 147 5.85 7.23 -12.22
CA SER A 147 5.60 7.01 -10.79
C SER A 147 6.89 6.69 -10.04
N ALA A 148 7.75 5.82 -10.57
CA ALA A 148 9.05 5.51 -9.96
C ALA A 148 9.94 6.76 -9.83
N VAL A 149 10.02 7.60 -10.87
CA VAL A 149 10.74 8.88 -10.82
C VAL A 149 10.13 9.79 -9.75
N ALA A 150 8.80 9.95 -9.73
CA ALA A 150 8.13 10.78 -8.72
C ALA A 150 8.40 10.28 -7.29
N HIS A 151 8.40 8.97 -7.05
CA HIS A 151 8.74 8.42 -5.75
C HIS A 151 10.18 8.70 -5.32
N ALA A 152 11.12 8.72 -6.26
CA ALA A 152 12.53 8.93 -6.01
C ALA A 152 12.92 10.41 -5.87
N THR A 153 12.26 11.33 -6.58
CA THR A 153 12.71 12.73 -6.71
C THR A 153 11.76 13.76 -6.13
N GLU A 154 10.47 13.45 -5.99
CA GLU A 154 9.45 14.45 -5.64
C GLU A 154 9.04 14.39 -4.17
N ARG A 155 8.67 15.57 -3.64
CA ARG A 155 8.05 15.68 -2.31
C ARG A 155 6.64 15.09 -2.30
N LEU A 156 6.14 14.77 -1.11
CA LEU A 156 4.86 14.10 -0.95
C LEU A 156 3.68 14.87 -1.55
N GLU A 157 3.67 16.20 -1.47
CA GLU A 157 2.61 17.05 -2.03
C GLU A 157 2.57 16.97 -3.56
N ALA A 158 3.73 16.87 -4.21
CA ALA A 158 3.84 16.72 -5.66
C ALA A 158 3.37 15.32 -6.11
N ARG A 159 3.79 14.27 -5.38
CA ARG A 159 3.32 12.89 -5.61
C ARG A 159 1.81 12.77 -5.42
N LEU A 160 1.26 13.38 -4.37
CA LEU A 160 -0.18 13.43 -4.13
C LEU A 160 -0.90 14.19 -5.23
N ALA A 161 -0.41 15.36 -5.64
CA ALA A 161 -1.00 16.13 -6.72
C ALA A 161 -1.03 15.33 -8.05
N ARG A 162 0.07 14.64 -8.37
CA ARG A 162 0.15 13.73 -9.53
C ARG A 162 -0.90 12.63 -9.45
N TRP A 163 -0.98 11.93 -8.31
CA TRP A 163 -1.92 10.83 -8.13
C TRP A 163 -3.39 11.28 -8.20
N LEU A 164 -3.72 12.43 -7.59
CA LEU A 164 -5.07 13.00 -7.66
C LEU A 164 -5.45 13.40 -9.08
N LEU A 165 -4.50 13.91 -9.88
CA LEU A 165 -4.75 14.19 -11.30
C LEU A 165 -5.02 12.91 -12.09
N MET A 166 -4.19 11.89 -11.89
CA MET A 166 -4.36 10.59 -12.55
C MET A 166 -5.72 9.97 -12.23
N CYS A 167 -6.18 10.07 -10.97
CA CYS A 167 -7.51 9.66 -10.58
C CYS A 167 -8.58 10.52 -11.25
N ALA A 168 -8.46 11.85 -11.16
CA ALA A 168 -9.48 12.77 -11.65
C ALA A 168 -9.65 12.74 -13.18
N ASP A 169 -8.60 12.42 -13.93
CA ASP A 169 -8.70 12.15 -15.38
C ASP A 169 -9.59 10.97 -15.74
N ARG A 170 -9.76 10.05 -14.80
CA ARG A 170 -10.48 8.79 -15.01
C ARG A 170 -11.88 8.85 -14.45
N VAL A 171 -12.06 9.51 -13.30
CA VAL A 171 -13.33 9.51 -12.56
C VAL A 171 -13.98 10.90 -12.43
N GLY A 172 -13.30 11.96 -12.88
CA GLY A 172 -13.75 13.34 -12.71
C GLY A 172 -13.26 14.00 -11.41
N PRO A 173 -13.68 15.24 -11.14
CA PRO A 173 -13.09 16.06 -10.08
C PRO A 173 -13.47 15.62 -8.66
N ARG A 174 -14.43 14.72 -8.49
CA ARG A 174 -14.90 14.27 -7.16
C ARG A 174 -14.45 12.84 -6.91
N LEU A 175 -13.38 12.72 -6.13
CA LEU A 175 -12.69 11.46 -5.89
C LEU A 175 -13.21 10.80 -4.61
N PRO A 176 -13.85 9.62 -4.67
CA PRO A 176 -14.32 8.88 -3.50
C PRO A 176 -13.16 8.12 -2.81
N VAL A 177 -12.18 8.88 -2.32
CA VAL A 177 -10.94 8.36 -1.72
C VAL A 177 -10.86 8.70 -0.24
N VAL A 178 -10.26 7.79 0.54
CA VAL A 178 -9.88 8.04 1.95
C VAL A 178 -8.37 8.07 2.10
N HIS A 179 -7.91 8.51 3.27
CA HIS A 179 -6.47 8.64 3.54
C HIS A 179 -5.73 7.31 3.42
N SER A 180 -6.36 6.18 3.77
CA SER A 180 -5.74 4.85 3.64
C SER A 180 -5.52 4.44 2.18
N ASP A 181 -6.34 4.91 1.23
CA ASP A 181 -6.09 4.68 -0.20
C ASP A 181 -4.86 5.44 -0.65
N ILE A 182 -4.75 6.70 -0.24
CA ILE A 182 -3.62 7.57 -0.59
C ILE A 182 -2.33 7.04 0.05
N SER A 183 -2.38 6.63 1.32
CA SER A 183 -1.27 6.02 2.03
C SER A 183 -0.75 4.79 1.32
N ARG A 184 -1.66 3.90 0.87
CA ARG A 184 -1.31 2.70 0.11
C ARG A 184 -0.73 3.06 -1.26
N ALA A 185 -1.41 3.92 -2.00
CA ALA A 185 -1.00 4.31 -3.34
C ALA A 185 0.37 4.98 -3.36
N LEU A 186 0.64 5.86 -2.38
CA LEU A 186 1.88 6.62 -2.31
C LEU A 186 2.96 5.97 -1.43
N ALA A 187 2.68 4.81 -0.83
CA ALA A 187 3.52 4.10 0.12
C ALA A 187 4.03 5.00 1.27
N VAL A 188 3.11 5.73 1.91
CA VAL A 188 3.41 6.67 3.02
C VAL A 188 2.49 6.52 4.21
N ARG A 189 2.98 6.93 5.39
CA ARG A 189 2.17 7.03 6.61
C ARG A 189 1.02 8.03 6.48
N ARG A 190 -0.09 7.76 7.18
CA ARG A 190 -1.31 8.58 7.18
C ARG A 190 -1.06 10.03 7.57
N ALA A 191 -0.20 10.27 8.56
CA ALA A 191 0.17 11.62 8.99
C ALA A 191 0.76 12.49 7.86
N GLY A 192 1.57 11.89 6.98
CA GLY A 192 2.12 12.58 5.81
C GLY A 192 1.03 12.95 4.80
N VAL A 193 0.05 12.06 4.61
CA VAL A 193 -1.11 12.30 3.74
C VAL A 193 -1.92 13.51 4.23
N THR A 194 -2.23 13.56 5.53
CA THR A 194 -3.00 14.66 6.11
C THR A 194 -2.31 16.01 5.88
N LEU A 195 -0.99 16.09 6.14
CA LEU A 195 -0.22 17.31 5.92
C LEU A 195 -0.22 17.71 4.43
N ALA A 196 0.02 16.76 3.53
CA ALA A 196 0.05 17.03 2.11
C ALA A 196 -1.31 17.50 1.57
N ILE A 197 -2.41 16.91 2.06
CA ILE A 197 -3.77 17.37 1.75
C ILE A 197 -3.96 18.81 2.22
N HIS A 198 -3.61 19.14 3.47
CA HIS A 198 -3.74 20.51 3.98
C HIS A 198 -2.95 21.53 3.18
N ILE A 199 -1.76 21.18 2.72
CA ILE A 199 -0.98 22.04 1.84
C ILE A 199 -1.72 22.28 0.52
N LEU A 200 -2.20 21.24 -0.15
CA LEU A 200 -2.95 21.38 -1.41
C LEU A 200 -4.29 22.12 -1.22
N GLU A 201 -4.94 21.99 -0.06
CA GLU A 201 -6.13 22.76 0.31
C GLU A 201 -5.81 24.24 0.52
N SER A 202 -4.71 24.56 1.20
CA SER A 202 -4.28 25.95 1.45
C SER A 202 -3.95 26.70 0.15
N GLU A 203 -3.47 25.99 -0.87
CA GLU A 203 -3.24 26.51 -2.20
C GLU A 203 -4.55 26.64 -3.01
N GLY A 204 -5.66 26.12 -2.50
CA GLY A 204 -6.95 26.06 -3.18
C GLY A 204 -6.94 25.13 -4.40
N ALA A 205 -6.05 24.13 -4.42
CA ALA A 205 -5.99 23.13 -5.48
C ALA A 205 -7.06 22.04 -5.29
N VAL A 206 -7.34 21.69 -4.03
CA VAL A 206 -8.32 20.67 -3.65
C VAL A 206 -9.15 21.10 -2.45
N ARG A 207 -10.18 20.31 -2.14
CA ARG A 207 -10.97 20.37 -0.92
C ARG A 207 -11.23 18.97 -0.40
N ALA A 208 -10.80 18.69 0.82
CA ALA A 208 -11.07 17.45 1.51
C ALA A 208 -12.43 17.52 2.23
N ARG A 209 -13.16 16.41 2.17
CA ARG A 209 -14.38 16.13 2.91
C ARG A 209 -14.30 14.70 3.43
N ARG A 210 -15.23 14.31 4.31
CA ARG A 210 -15.28 12.93 4.80
C ARG A 210 -15.41 11.96 3.61
N ALA A 211 -14.45 11.04 3.49
CA ALA A 211 -14.37 10.02 2.43
C ALA A 211 -14.37 10.56 0.98
N ARG A 212 -13.99 11.83 0.77
CA ARG A 212 -13.93 12.43 -0.56
C ARG A 212 -12.88 13.53 -0.65
N ILE A 213 -12.19 13.60 -1.79
CA ILE A 213 -11.40 14.77 -2.19
C ILE A 213 -12.01 15.36 -3.46
N GLU A 214 -12.22 16.67 -3.48
CA GLU A 214 -12.70 17.41 -4.65
C GLU A 214 -11.57 18.26 -5.23
N VAL A 215 -11.26 18.07 -6.51
CA VAL A 215 -10.29 18.89 -7.25
C VAL A 215 -10.95 20.21 -7.61
N LEU A 216 -10.42 21.30 -7.06
CA LEU A 216 -10.92 22.66 -7.31
C LEU A 216 -10.21 23.32 -8.49
N ASP A 217 -8.90 23.10 -8.62
CA ASP A 217 -8.08 23.69 -9.67
C ASP A 217 -7.08 22.66 -10.22
N ARG A 218 -7.42 22.14 -11.39
CA ARG A 218 -6.60 21.17 -12.14
C ARG A 218 -5.23 21.73 -12.49
N ASN A 219 -5.13 23.01 -12.84
CA ASN A 219 -3.87 23.63 -13.25
C ASN A 219 -2.92 23.81 -12.07
N LYS A 220 -3.44 24.13 -10.88
CA LYS A 220 -2.63 24.14 -9.64
C LYS A 220 -2.07 22.76 -9.33
N LEU A 221 -2.91 21.72 -9.37
CA LEU A 221 -2.42 20.35 -9.20
C LEU A 221 -1.36 20.00 -10.24
N ARG A 222 -1.56 20.38 -11.52
CA ARG A 222 -0.58 20.10 -12.58
C ARG A 222 0.76 20.80 -12.32
N ARG A 223 0.73 22.07 -11.89
CA ARG A 223 1.94 22.79 -11.50
C ARG A 223 2.64 22.14 -10.31
N ARG A 224 1.87 21.63 -9.33
CA ARG A 224 2.40 20.98 -8.14
C ARG A 224 2.98 19.60 -8.41
N ALA A 225 2.36 18.82 -9.30
CA ALA A 225 2.89 17.54 -9.77
C ALA A 225 4.19 17.70 -10.58
N GLY A 226 4.38 18.86 -11.20
CA GLY A 226 5.60 19.19 -11.92
C GLY A 226 5.80 18.31 -13.17
N PRO A 227 7.06 18.06 -13.58
CA PRO A 227 7.37 17.36 -14.83
C PRO A 227 7.03 15.86 -14.78
N THR A 228 6.78 15.30 -13.59
CA THR A 228 6.45 13.89 -13.45
C THR A 228 5.03 13.56 -13.90
N TYR A 229 4.19 14.55 -14.23
CA TYR A 229 2.85 14.35 -14.77
C TYR A 229 2.70 14.97 -16.17
N GLY A 230 2.05 14.23 -17.08
CA GLY A 230 1.85 14.63 -18.48
C GLY A 230 2.61 13.76 -19.49
N VAL A 231 3.67 13.06 -19.10
CA VAL A 231 4.46 12.22 -20.03
C VAL A 231 3.59 11.08 -20.59
N ALA A 232 3.01 10.26 -19.70
CA ALA A 232 2.15 9.14 -20.10
C ALA A 232 0.85 9.63 -20.74
N GLU A 233 0.26 10.72 -20.23
CA GLU A 233 -1.00 11.28 -20.73
C GLU A 233 -0.85 11.85 -22.16
N ASN A 234 0.25 12.55 -22.43
CA ASN A 234 0.53 13.06 -23.78
C ASN A 234 0.83 11.91 -24.75
N GLU A 235 1.54 10.86 -24.28
CA GLU A 235 1.83 9.71 -25.12
C GLU A 235 0.56 8.90 -25.45
N TYR A 236 -0.36 8.74 -24.49
CA TYR A 236 -1.68 8.17 -24.75
C TYR A 236 -2.42 8.94 -25.84
N ALA A 237 -2.47 10.28 -25.71
CA ALA A 237 -3.13 11.14 -26.69
C ALA A 237 -2.49 11.04 -28.09
N ARG A 238 -1.17 10.83 -28.17
CA ARG A 238 -0.42 10.69 -29.42
C ARG A 238 -0.63 9.33 -30.10
N LEU A 239 -0.64 8.25 -29.33
CA LEU A 239 -0.62 6.88 -29.85
C LEU A 239 -2.01 6.26 -30.04
N ILE A 240 -2.95 6.60 -29.16
CA ILE A 240 -4.31 6.05 -29.13
C ILE A 240 -5.28 7.11 -29.62
N GLY A 241 -5.32 8.26 -28.94
CA GLY A 241 -6.22 9.36 -29.24
C GLY A 241 -6.76 10.00 -27.97
N ARG A 242 -7.38 11.19 -28.07
CA ARG A 242 -8.10 11.80 -26.94
C ARG A 242 -9.54 11.32 -26.91
N GLU A 243 -10.05 11.07 -25.71
CA GLU A 243 -11.50 10.95 -25.52
C GLU A 243 -12.12 12.35 -25.64
N GLU A 244 -12.92 12.58 -26.68
CA GLU A 244 -13.73 13.79 -26.81
C GLU A 244 -14.99 13.72 -25.91
N GLY A 245 -15.44 14.86 -25.38
CA GLY A 245 -16.81 14.97 -24.83
C GLY A 245 -16.96 15.18 -23.31
N GLY A 246 -16.08 15.97 -22.70
CA GLY A 246 -16.16 16.33 -21.28
C GLY A 246 -16.32 17.83 -21.02
N GLU A 247 -17.22 18.24 -20.11
CA GLU A 247 -17.28 19.64 -19.66
C GLU A 247 -16.00 19.99 -18.87
N ALA A 248 -15.45 21.18 -19.13
CA ALA A 248 -14.29 21.73 -18.43
C ALA A 248 -13.01 20.85 -18.43
N GLY A 249 -12.86 19.92 -19.38
CA GLY A 249 -11.69 19.06 -19.51
C GLY A 249 -11.67 17.83 -18.60
N TRP A 250 -12.82 17.46 -18.02
CA TRP A 250 -13.00 16.24 -17.22
C TRP A 250 -13.78 15.17 -18.00
N PRO A 251 -13.56 13.87 -17.74
CA PRO A 251 -14.36 12.81 -18.35
C PRO A 251 -15.86 12.98 -18.02
N PRO A 252 -16.79 12.67 -18.95
CA PRO A 252 -18.22 12.66 -18.63
C PRO A 252 -18.52 11.65 -17.51
N ASP A 253 -19.32 12.07 -16.53
CA ASP A 253 -19.75 11.22 -15.42
C ASP A 253 -20.70 10.13 -15.92
N ARG A 254 -20.19 8.89 -15.96
CA ARG A 254 -20.95 7.68 -16.34
C ARG A 254 -21.13 6.74 -15.15
N THR A 255 -21.05 7.24 -13.91
CA THR A 255 -21.25 6.45 -12.68
C THR A 255 -22.63 5.79 -12.61
N GLN A 256 -23.58 6.24 -13.43
CA GLN A 256 -24.89 5.63 -13.63
C GLN A 256 -24.93 4.85 -14.95
N ALA A 257 -24.26 3.70 -15.03
CA ALA A 257 -24.48 2.77 -16.14
C ALA A 257 -25.83 2.03 -15.92
N PRO A 258 -26.78 2.04 -16.86
CA PRO A 258 -28.04 1.32 -16.71
C PRO A 258 -27.80 -0.20 -16.71
N GLY A 259 -28.38 -0.92 -15.74
CA GLY A 259 -28.58 -2.38 -15.82
C GLY A 259 -27.34 -3.26 -15.68
N ALA A 260 -26.28 -2.83 -14.98
CA ALA A 260 -25.12 -3.69 -14.72
C ALA A 260 -25.52 -4.90 -13.86
N ALA A 261 -25.29 -6.12 -14.35
CA ALA A 261 -25.49 -7.34 -13.57
C ALA A 261 -24.46 -7.39 -12.41
N THR A 262 -24.86 -7.94 -11.26
CA THR A 262 -23.95 -8.20 -10.14
C THR A 262 -22.83 -9.17 -10.56
N ALA A 263 -21.57 -8.87 -10.21
CA ALA A 263 -20.44 -9.75 -10.44
C ALA A 263 -20.66 -11.16 -9.83
N GLY A 264 -20.46 -12.21 -10.63
CA GLY A 264 -20.74 -13.61 -10.28
C GLY A 264 -21.85 -14.29 -11.10
N THR A 265 -22.46 -13.59 -12.08
CA THR A 265 -23.58 -14.12 -12.88
C THR A 265 -23.11 -15.02 -14.05
N PHE A 266 -21.84 -14.93 -14.47
CA PHE A 266 -21.26 -15.76 -15.54
C PHE A 266 -20.07 -16.60 -15.03
N PRO A 267 -19.83 -17.82 -15.57
CA PRO A 267 -18.76 -18.72 -15.13
C PRO A 267 -17.35 -18.12 -15.13
N TRP A 268 -17.07 -17.17 -16.04
CA TRP A 268 -15.80 -16.46 -16.17
C TRP A 268 -15.79 -15.07 -15.50
N THR A 269 -16.91 -14.67 -14.89
CA THR A 269 -17.01 -13.51 -13.97
C THR A 269 -16.97 -13.97 -12.52
N ALA A 270 -16.54 -15.22 -12.28
CA ALA A 270 -16.39 -15.76 -10.96
C ALA A 270 -15.66 -14.74 -10.11
N ARG A 271 -16.32 -14.28 -9.05
CA ARG A 271 -15.61 -13.66 -7.94
C ARG A 271 -14.45 -14.60 -7.67
N TYR A 272 -13.24 -14.08 -7.58
CA TYR A 272 -12.31 -14.66 -6.64
C TYR A 272 -13.00 -14.52 -5.27
N THR A 273 -13.93 -15.43 -4.97
CA THR A 273 -14.14 -15.80 -3.59
C THR A 273 -12.75 -16.17 -3.14
N VAL A 274 -12.26 -15.45 -2.16
CA VAL A 274 -11.10 -15.87 -1.39
C VAL A 274 -11.31 -17.37 -1.18
N ARG A 275 -10.55 -18.19 -1.92
CA ARG A 275 -10.45 -19.60 -1.60
C ARG A 275 -9.74 -19.60 -0.26
N THR A 276 -10.53 -19.59 0.80
CA THR A 276 -10.10 -20.24 2.03
C THR A 276 -9.68 -21.65 1.60
N PRO A 277 -8.47 -22.10 1.93
CA PRO A 277 -7.98 -23.42 1.55
C PRO A 277 -9.01 -24.54 1.86
N PRO A 278 -9.08 -25.62 1.06
CA PRO A 278 -10.05 -26.71 1.26
C PRO A 278 -9.88 -27.51 2.56
N ASP A 279 -8.87 -27.18 3.35
CA ASP A 279 -8.74 -27.65 4.71
C ASP A 279 -9.00 -26.45 5.61
N GLY A 280 -10.26 -26.34 6.01
CA GLY A 280 -10.72 -25.50 7.10
C GLY A 280 -10.13 -25.93 8.43
N GLY A 281 -8.80 -25.83 8.56
CA GLY A 281 -8.24 -25.23 9.74
C GLY A 281 -8.76 -23.80 9.77
N ALA A 282 -10.02 -23.63 10.20
CA ALA A 282 -10.31 -22.47 11.01
C ALA A 282 -9.11 -22.35 11.95
N PHE A 283 -8.53 -21.16 12.08
CA PHE A 283 -8.11 -20.82 13.43
C PHE A 283 -9.37 -21.06 14.23
N GLN A 284 -9.44 -22.21 14.91
CA GLN A 284 -10.24 -22.31 16.10
C GLN A 284 -9.62 -21.19 16.94
N THR A 285 -10.20 -19.99 16.86
CA THR A 285 -10.43 -19.23 18.06
C THR A 285 -10.95 -20.30 19.01
N ARG A 286 -10.11 -20.72 19.95
CA ARG A 286 -10.53 -21.67 20.98
C ARG A 286 -11.85 -21.10 21.47
N SER A 287 -12.95 -21.76 21.13
CA SER A 287 -14.28 -21.44 21.62
C SER A 287 -14.40 -22.03 23.02
N GLY A 288 -13.38 -21.78 23.84
CA GLY A 288 -13.45 -21.81 25.27
C GLY A 288 -13.22 -20.38 25.68
N ASP A 289 -14.27 -19.72 26.19
CA ASP A 289 -14.25 -18.39 26.82
C ASP A 289 -13.01 -17.55 26.47
N MET A 290 -12.93 -17.10 25.21
CA MET A 290 -12.02 -16.01 24.86
C MET A 290 -12.69 -14.75 25.38
N PRO A 291 -12.11 -14.03 26.35
CA PRO A 291 -12.74 -12.83 26.89
C PRO A 291 -12.90 -11.81 25.76
N ASP A 292 -14.12 -11.29 25.59
CA ASP A 292 -14.40 -10.09 24.80
C ASP A 292 -13.62 -8.92 25.40
N ALA A 293 -12.37 -8.72 24.99
CA ALA A 293 -11.56 -7.60 25.42
C ALA A 293 -11.68 -6.47 24.37
N PRO A 294 -12.36 -5.35 24.68
CA PRO A 294 -12.34 -4.14 23.88
C PRO A 294 -10.95 -3.75 23.39
N LEU A 295 -10.82 -3.11 22.23
CA LEU A 295 -9.55 -2.59 21.71
C LEU A 295 -8.82 -1.67 22.72
N LYS A 296 -9.57 -0.97 23.57
CA LYS A 296 -9.04 -0.19 24.70
C LYS A 296 -8.30 -1.06 25.71
N ASP A 297 -8.78 -2.27 26.00
CA ASP A 297 -8.14 -3.19 26.94
C ASP A 297 -6.84 -3.75 26.36
N LEU A 298 -6.80 -3.98 25.04
CA LEU A 298 -5.57 -4.36 24.33
C LEU A 298 -4.54 -3.22 24.34
N LEU A 299 -4.96 -1.97 24.13
CA LEU A 299 -4.09 -0.79 24.27
C LEU A 299 -3.53 -0.69 25.69
N VAL A 300 -4.38 -0.81 26.72
CA VAL A 300 -3.96 -0.79 28.12
C VAL A 300 -2.98 -1.93 28.41
N HIS A 301 -3.24 -3.13 27.90
CA HIS A 301 -2.32 -4.27 28.04
C HIS A 301 -0.96 -3.96 27.40
N GLY A 302 -0.95 -3.42 26.18
CA GLY A 302 0.28 -2.99 25.50
C GLY A 302 1.07 -1.96 26.31
N LEU A 303 0.40 -0.95 26.89
CA LEU A 303 1.04 0.06 27.73
C LEU A 303 1.69 -0.55 28.98
N LYS A 304 1.04 -1.54 29.61
CA LYS A 304 1.60 -2.24 30.78
C LYS A 304 2.84 -3.07 30.43
N ASP A 305 2.80 -3.74 29.28
CA ASP A 305 3.91 -4.54 28.77
C ASP A 305 5.11 -3.65 28.43
N MET A 306 4.88 -2.53 27.74
CA MET A 306 5.96 -1.59 27.42
C MET A 306 6.49 -0.90 28.67
N TYR A 307 5.64 -0.52 29.63
CA TYR A 307 6.13 0.07 30.88
C TYR A 307 7.05 -0.87 31.66
N PHE A 308 6.77 -2.18 31.62
CA PHE A 308 7.71 -3.17 32.12
C PHE A 308 8.99 -3.24 31.28
N ALA A 309 8.85 -3.33 29.96
CA ALA A 309 9.96 -3.51 29.03
C ALA A 309 11.00 -2.39 29.15
N GLU A 310 10.57 -1.14 29.08
CA GLU A 310 11.41 0.06 29.24
C GLU A 310 12.22 0.02 30.54
N ASN A 311 11.55 -0.30 31.66
CA ASN A 311 12.20 -0.42 32.97
C ASN A 311 13.20 -1.59 33.04
N ALA A 312 12.95 -2.67 32.30
CA ALA A 312 13.89 -3.78 32.20
C ALA A 312 15.11 -3.41 31.34
N ILE A 313 14.89 -2.71 30.23
CA ILE A 313 15.93 -2.21 29.32
C ILE A 313 16.86 -1.22 30.03
N ILE A 314 16.31 -0.25 30.77
CA ILE A 314 17.09 0.72 31.58
C ILE A 314 18.07 0.02 32.53
N LYS A 315 17.68 -1.15 33.07
CA LYS A 315 18.51 -1.96 33.97
C LYS A 315 19.55 -2.81 33.23
N ALA A 316 19.24 -3.24 32.02
CA ALA A 316 20.13 -4.07 31.20
C ALA A 316 21.23 -3.25 30.49
N LEU A 317 20.89 -2.04 30.01
CA LEU A 317 21.79 -1.20 29.21
C LEU A 317 23.17 -0.91 29.86
N PRO A 318 23.32 -0.68 31.17
CA PRO A 318 24.63 -0.46 31.79
C PRO A 318 25.64 -1.60 31.50
N LYS A 319 25.20 -2.87 31.54
CA LYS A 319 26.05 -4.02 31.23
C LYS A 319 26.55 -3.98 29.79
N MET A 320 25.68 -3.57 28.85
CA MET A 320 26.01 -3.45 27.43
C MET A 320 26.99 -2.29 27.18
N ILE A 321 26.77 -1.14 27.84
CA ILE A 321 27.65 0.04 27.76
C ILE A 321 29.06 -0.30 28.26
N ASP A 322 29.17 -1.02 29.37
CA ASP A 322 30.46 -1.42 29.94
C ASP A 322 31.20 -2.42 29.04
N ALA A 323 30.45 -3.32 28.39
CA ALA A 323 30.99 -4.35 27.50
C ALA A 323 31.42 -3.82 26.12
N ALA A 324 30.84 -2.71 25.66
CA ALA A 324 31.19 -2.14 24.35
C ALA A 324 32.68 -1.72 24.30
N GLY A 325 33.32 -1.94 23.16
CA GLY A 325 34.69 -1.51 22.87
C GLY A 325 34.72 -0.13 22.21
N SER A 326 33.86 0.09 21.22
CA SER A 326 33.78 1.34 20.46
C SER A 326 33.23 2.51 21.29
N PRO A 327 33.91 3.67 21.29
CA PRO A 327 33.39 4.90 21.89
C PRO A 327 32.02 5.32 21.33
N ASP A 328 31.82 5.13 20.02
CA ASP A 328 30.57 5.50 19.34
C ASP A 328 29.41 4.62 19.82
N LEU A 329 29.66 3.33 20.01
CA LEU A 329 28.67 2.39 20.54
C LEU A 329 28.33 2.72 21.99
N LYS A 330 29.34 2.98 22.84
CA LYS A 330 29.11 3.44 24.23
C LYS A 330 28.25 4.68 24.30
N GLN A 331 28.57 5.68 23.47
CA GLN A 331 27.81 6.92 23.42
C GLN A 331 26.38 6.67 22.93
N ALA A 332 26.18 5.84 21.91
CA ALA A 332 24.86 5.49 21.40
C ALA A 332 23.99 4.82 22.47
N LEU A 333 24.51 3.82 23.17
CA LEU A 333 23.79 3.11 24.23
C LEU A 333 23.54 3.99 25.46
N THR A 334 24.48 4.88 25.81
CA THR A 334 24.30 5.84 26.91
C THR A 334 23.18 6.83 26.58
N GLN A 335 23.17 7.37 25.37
CA GLN A 335 22.10 8.27 24.90
C GLN A 335 20.75 7.55 24.84
N HIS A 336 20.70 6.34 24.27
CA HIS A 336 19.47 5.57 24.20
C HIS A 336 18.93 5.32 25.61
N ARG A 337 19.77 4.94 26.58
CA ARG A 337 19.34 4.80 27.99
C ARG A 337 18.69 6.07 28.55
N GLU A 338 19.19 7.26 28.22
CA GLU A 338 18.56 8.53 28.63
C GLU A 338 17.19 8.71 27.95
N GLN A 339 17.07 8.35 26.67
CA GLN A 339 15.79 8.36 25.94
C GLN A 339 14.79 7.36 26.55
N THR A 340 15.20 6.13 26.84
CA THR A 340 14.40 5.08 27.50
C THR A 340 13.83 5.56 28.84
N ASN A 341 14.57 6.37 29.62
CA ASN A 341 14.01 7.00 30.83
C ASN A 341 12.87 7.97 30.50
N GLY A 342 13.02 8.78 29.44
CA GLY A 342 11.94 9.63 28.94
C GLY A 342 10.76 8.84 28.36
N HIS A 343 10.98 7.64 27.83
CA HIS A 343 9.92 6.75 27.36
C HIS A 343 9.05 6.26 28.51
N VAL A 344 9.64 5.92 29.66
CA VAL A 344 8.91 5.61 30.88
C VAL A 344 8.01 6.77 31.29
N GLU A 345 8.52 8.00 31.32
CA GLU A 345 7.74 9.20 31.65
C GLU A 345 6.56 9.40 30.68
N ARG A 346 6.78 9.22 29.38
CA ARG A 346 5.74 9.28 28.34
C ARG A 346 4.69 8.19 28.50
N LEU A 347 5.08 6.97 28.85
CA LEU A 347 4.11 5.91 29.14
C LEU A 347 3.23 6.28 30.34
N GLU A 348 3.78 6.91 31.38
CA GLU A 348 2.98 7.41 32.49
C GLU A 348 2.02 8.53 32.07
N GLU A 349 2.44 9.41 31.16
CA GLU A 349 1.55 10.39 30.53
C GLU A 349 0.42 9.73 29.74
N ALA A 350 0.74 8.68 28.97
CA ALA A 350 -0.25 7.92 28.22
C ALA A 350 -1.27 7.23 29.14
N PHE A 351 -0.82 6.64 30.26
CA PHE A 351 -1.71 6.09 31.28
C PHE A 351 -2.64 7.15 31.89
N ARG A 352 -2.09 8.32 32.27
CA ARG A 352 -2.87 9.45 32.79
C ARG A 352 -3.90 9.94 31.76
N ALA A 353 -3.54 10.00 30.49
CA ALA A 353 -4.40 10.48 29.41
C ALA A 353 -5.65 9.62 29.17
N ILE A 354 -5.62 8.34 29.55
CA ILE A 354 -6.75 7.40 29.39
C ILE A 354 -7.48 7.09 30.70
N ASP A 355 -7.14 7.81 31.77
CA ASP A 355 -7.66 7.64 33.14
C ASP A 355 -7.46 6.20 33.69
N VAL A 356 -6.28 5.64 33.43
CA VAL A 356 -5.87 4.33 33.94
C VAL A 356 -4.63 4.51 34.82
N LYS A 357 -4.63 3.90 36.00
CA LYS A 357 -3.47 3.91 36.89
C LYS A 357 -2.29 3.20 36.21
N THR A 358 -1.13 3.86 36.18
CA THR A 358 0.14 3.27 35.72
C THR A 358 0.40 1.96 36.45
N GLN A 359 0.64 0.91 35.68
CA GLN A 359 0.93 -0.42 36.18
C GLN A 359 1.84 -1.14 35.19
N SER A 360 2.78 -1.95 35.68
CA SER A 360 3.52 -2.91 34.86
C SER A 360 2.90 -4.30 34.94
N THR A 361 3.02 -5.05 33.84
CA THR A 361 2.84 -6.50 33.81
C THR A 361 4.15 -7.11 33.31
N PRO A 362 4.67 -8.20 33.91
CA PRO A 362 5.85 -8.87 33.39
C PRO A 362 5.71 -9.21 31.91
N CYS A 363 6.67 -8.75 31.10
CA CYS A 363 6.73 -9.03 29.68
C CYS A 363 7.71 -10.17 29.41
N GLU A 364 7.19 -11.38 29.24
CA GLU A 364 8.02 -12.57 28.96
C GLU A 364 8.82 -12.45 27.66
N ALA A 365 8.27 -11.77 26.66
CA ALA A 365 8.97 -11.52 25.40
C ALA A 365 10.23 -10.66 25.62
N MET A 366 10.11 -9.55 26.34
CA MET A 366 11.26 -8.69 26.65
C MET A 366 12.28 -9.41 27.53
N ASN A 367 11.83 -10.13 28.57
CA ASN A 367 12.73 -10.94 29.39
C ASN A 367 13.51 -11.97 28.54
N GLY A 368 12.84 -12.59 27.56
CA GLY A 368 13.45 -13.51 26.62
C GLY A 368 14.53 -12.85 25.77
N ILE A 369 14.23 -11.69 25.18
CA ILE A 369 15.17 -10.91 24.35
C ILE A 369 16.38 -10.47 25.17
N LEU A 370 16.17 -9.96 26.39
CA LEU A 370 17.25 -9.53 27.26
C LEU A 370 18.16 -10.70 27.67
N ARG A 371 17.57 -11.86 27.96
CA ARG A 371 18.34 -13.09 28.24
C ARG A 371 19.16 -13.54 27.02
N GLU A 372 18.58 -13.50 25.83
CA GLU A 372 19.31 -13.80 24.59
C GLU A 372 20.48 -12.84 24.39
N GLY A 373 20.26 -11.54 24.65
CA GLY A 373 21.31 -10.53 24.63
C GLY A 373 22.43 -10.81 25.63
N ASP A 374 22.09 -11.20 26.86
CA ASP A 374 23.06 -11.60 27.88
C ASP A 374 23.90 -12.81 27.43
N GLU A 375 23.26 -13.86 26.89
CA GLU A 375 23.95 -15.06 26.40
C GLU A 375 24.91 -14.73 25.24
N VAL A 376 24.50 -13.86 24.32
CA VAL A 376 25.32 -13.41 23.19
C VAL A 376 26.53 -12.60 23.68
N VAL A 377 26.35 -11.68 24.61
CA VAL A 377 27.45 -10.86 25.16
C VAL A 377 28.37 -11.67 26.05
N GLU A 378 27.89 -12.64 26.81
CA GLU A 378 28.74 -13.55 27.59
C GLU A 378 29.65 -14.39 26.68
N LYS A 379 29.12 -14.84 25.54
CA LYS A 379 29.86 -15.67 24.59
C LYS A 379 30.85 -14.88 23.75
N PHE A 380 30.51 -13.67 23.32
CA PHE A 380 31.29 -12.91 22.33
C PHE A 380 31.85 -11.57 22.83
N GLY A 381 31.48 -11.09 24.02
CA GLY A 381 31.81 -9.75 24.53
C GLY A 381 33.30 -9.49 24.82
N LYS A 382 34.16 -10.51 24.75
CA LYS A 382 35.63 -10.38 24.81
C LYS A 382 36.33 -10.77 23.52
N SER A 383 35.57 -10.96 22.44
CA SER A 383 36.08 -11.33 21.12
C SER A 383 36.16 -10.11 20.19
N PRO A 384 36.83 -10.21 19.03
CA PRO A 384 36.76 -9.18 17.99
C PRO A 384 35.34 -8.88 17.49
N ALA A 385 34.38 -9.78 17.77
CA ALA A 385 32.97 -9.60 17.43
C ALA A 385 32.13 -8.98 18.57
N ALA A 386 32.74 -8.50 19.66
CA ALA A 386 32.03 -8.00 20.84
C ALA A 386 31.03 -6.88 20.50
N ASP A 387 31.45 -5.85 19.78
CA ASP A 387 30.57 -4.74 19.41
C ASP A 387 29.46 -5.18 18.45
N ALA A 388 29.77 -6.07 17.50
CA ALA A 388 28.77 -6.63 16.60
C ALA A 388 27.73 -7.48 17.36
N ALA A 389 28.16 -8.22 18.37
CA ALA A 389 27.29 -9.02 19.23
C ALA A 389 26.38 -8.14 20.11
N ILE A 390 26.90 -7.03 20.65
CA ILE A 390 26.12 -6.04 21.39
C ILE A 390 25.11 -5.36 20.48
N ILE A 391 25.53 -4.91 19.28
CA ILE A 391 24.63 -4.30 18.31
C ILE A 391 23.51 -5.28 17.91
N PHE A 392 23.85 -6.53 17.62
CA PHE A 392 22.88 -7.58 17.31
C PHE A 392 21.82 -7.74 18.42
N ALA A 393 22.24 -7.76 19.68
CA ALA A 393 21.34 -7.88 20.83
C ALA A 393 20.46 -6.62 20.99
N CYS A 394 21.04 -5.42 20.87
CA CYS A 394 20.30 -4.17 20.99
C CYS A 394 19.26 -4.02 19.88
N GLN A 395 19.58 -4.32 18.62
CA GLN A 395 18.61 -4.23 17.52
C GLN A 395 17.41 -5.18 17.70
N ALA A 396 17.57 -6.31 18.38
CA ALA A 396 16.45 -7.18 18.72
C ALA A 396 15.47 -6.51 19.70
N VAL A 397 15.99 -5.71 20.64
CA VAL A 397 15.19 -4.87 21.54
C VAL A 397 14.49 -3.77 20.74
N GLU A 398 15.23 -2.99 19.94
CA GLU A 398 14.67 -1.89 19.13
C GLU A 398 13.51 -2.37 18.24
N HIS A 399 13.67 -3.51 17.57
CA HIS A 399 12.62 -4.08 16.70
C HIS A 399 11.39 -4.53 17.48
N TYR A 400 11.55 -5.00 18.71
CA TYR A 400 10.42 -5.29 19.58
C TYR A 400 9.67 -4.00 19.90
N GLU A 401 10.37 -2.94 20.32
CA GLU A 401 9.78 -1.66 20.70
C GLU A 401 9.08 -0.98 19.52
N ILE A 402 9.73 -0.93 18.36
CA ILE A 402 9.16 -0.41 17.11
C ILE A 402 7.83 -1.11 16.76
N SER A 403 7.78 -2.43 16.90
CA SER A 403 6.56 -3.22 16.64
C SER A 403 5.43 -2.89 17.63
N ARG A 404 5.76 -2.79 18.92
CA ARG A 404 4.79 -2.57 19.99
C ARG A 404 4.26 -1.14 19.98
N TYR A 405 5.13 -0.14 19.94
CA TYR A 405 4.75 1.27 19.85
C TYR A 405 4.03 1.58 18.54
N GLY A 406 4.45 0.98 17.42
CA GLY A 406 3.75 1.09 16.14
C GLY A 406 2.29 0.64 16.24
N SER A 407 2.06 -0.53 16.85
CA SER A 407 0.71 -1.08 17.05
C SER A 407 -0.13 -0.22 18.00
N MET A 408 0.43 0.15 19.16
CA MET A 408 -0.30 0.94 20.16
C MET A 408 -0.65 2.35 19.67
N ARG A 409 0.22 2.99 18.87
CA ARG A 409 -0.09 4.27 18.23
C ARG A 409 -1.31 4.16 17.33
N GLU A 410 -1.36 3.15 16.46
CA GLU A 410 -2.51 2.94 15.56
C GLU A 410 -3.80 2.68 16.35
N TRP A 411 -3.74 1.85 17.40
CA TRP A 411 -4.90 1.60 18.25
C TRP A 411 -5.38 2.87 18.97
N ALA A 412 -4.46 3.73 19.42
CA ALA A 412 -4.80 5.02 20.02
C ALA A 412 -5.49 5.95 19.00
N GLU A 413 -5.02 5.99 17.74
CA GLU A 413 -5.70 6.73 16.67
C GLU A 413 -7.11 6.19 16.39
N ASP A 414 -7.27 4.87 16.29
CA ASP A 414 -8.56 4.22 16.03
C ASP A 414 -9.57 4.44 17.17
N LEU A 415 -9.09 4.60 18.41
CA LEU A 415 -9.90 4.93 19.59
C LEU A 415 -10.17 6.44 19.74
N GLY A 416 -9.62 7.30 18.86
CA GLY A 416 -9.75 8.75 18.95
C GLY A 416 -8.95 9.39 20.10
N LEU A 417 -7.90 8.71 20.57
CA LEU A 417 -7.01 9.17 21.65
C LEU A 417 -5.78 9.88 21.04
N ASP A 418 -6.01 11.00 20.35
CA ASP A 418 -4.99 11.71 19.56
C ASP A 418 -3.77 12.14 20.39
N ASN A 419 -3.98 12.49 21.67
CA ASN A 419 -2.91 12.83 22.60
C ASN A 419 -2.01 11.62 22.90
N VAL A 420 -2.61 10.45 23.17
CA VAL A 420 -1.89 9.19 23.42
C VAL A 420 -1.15 8.76 22.16
N ALA A 421 -1.80 8.84 21.00
CA ALA A 421 -1.17 8.53 19.72
C ALA A 421 0.08 9.42 19.48
N SER A 422 -0.01 10.71 19.78
CA SER A 422 1.13 11.63 19.66
C SER A 422 2.28 11.27 20.61
N ILE A 423 1.98 10.93 21.87
CA ILE A 423 2.98 10.51 22.87
C ILE A 423 3.71 9.25 22.39
N LEU A 424 2.96 8.22 22.02
CA LEU A 424 3.52 6.94 21.55
C LEU A 424 4.30 7.10 20.24
N LYS A 425 3.87 8.00 19.37
CA LYS A 425 4.60 8.32 18.13
C LYS A 425 5.95 8.97 18.41
N GLN A 426 6.07 9.81 19.46
CA GLN A 426 7.35 10.42 19.80
C GLN A 426 8.37 9.36 20.24
N THR A 427 7.96 8.42 21.09
CA THR A 427 8.80 7.27 21.45
C THR A 427 9.17 6.43 20.23
N LEU A 428 8.18 6.08 19.40
CA LEU A 428 8.43 5.30 18.18
C LEU A 428 9.45 5.95 17.24
N ASP A 429 9.38 7.26 17.04
CA ASP A 429 10.34 8.00 16.20
C ASP A 429 11.77 7.94 16.80
N GLU A 430 11.90 7.91 18.13
CA GLU A 430 13.17 7.77 18.83
C GLU A 430 13.75 6.35 18.70
N GLU A 431 12.94 5.29 18.73
CA GLU A 431 13.41 3.91 18.51
C GLU A 431 13.92 3.70 17.09
N TYR A 432 13.21 4.24 16.09
CA TYR A 432 13.71 4.20 14.71
C TYR A 432 15.07 4.89 14.59
N ALA A 433 15.27 6.03 15.26
CA ALA A 433 16.53 6.74 15.23
C ALA A 433 17.65 5.97 15.96
N ALA A 434 17.33 5.25 17.04
CA ALA A 434 18.27 4.39 17.75
C ALA A 434 18.73 3.21 16.88
N ASP A 435 17.80 2.49 16.24
CA ASP A 435 18.13 1.40 15.31
C ASP A 435 18.96 1.86 14.10
N ASP A 436 18.60 3.01 13.50
CA ASP A 436 19.38 3.62 12.41
C ASP A 436 20.82 3.93 12.85
N LYS A 437 20.98 4.43 14.09
CA LYS A 437 22.30 4.75 14.68
C LYS A 437 23.12 3.48 14.91
N LEU A 438 22.52 2.41 15.44
CA LEU A 438 23.18 1.11 15.61
C LEU A 438 23.60 0.52 14.26
N THR A 439 22.74 0.61 13.24
CA THR A 439 23.04 0.17 11.88
C THR A 439 24.21 0.94 11.27
N ALA A 440 24.28 2.26 11.48
CA ALA A 440 25.39 3.07 11.02
C ALA A 440 26.72 2.64 11.68
N ILE A 441 26.72 2.45 13.01
CA ILE A 441 27.89 1.99 13.75
C ILE A 441 28.33 0.61 13.26
N ALA A 442 27.40 -0.32 13.02
CA ALA A 442 27.71 -1.65 12.48
C ALA A 442 28.43 -1.57 11.13
N LYS A 443 27.95 -0.71 10.21
CA LYS A 443 28.55 -0.54 8.88
C LYS A 443 29.93 0.10 8.92
N HIS A 444 30.16 1.02 9.84
CA HIS A 444 31.44 1.72 9.98
C HIS A 444 32.48 0.92 10.78
N GLY A 445 32.04 0.08 11.73
CA GLY A 445 32.91 -0.79 12.54
C GLY A 445 33.28 -2.12 11.87
N ALA A 446 32.35 -2.76 11.13
CA ALA A 446 32.59 -4.07 10.52
C ALA A 446 33.68 -4.08 9.42
N ASN A 447 33.97 -2.92 8.82
CA ASN A 447 34.99 -2.79 7.78
C ASN A 447 36.41 -2.57 8.31
N ALA A 448 36.60 -2.35 9.62
CA ALA A 448 37.93 -2.13 10.19
C ALA A 448 38.59 -3.42 10.72
N GLU A 449 37.82 -4.39 11.24
CA GLU A 449 38.40 -5.54 11.98
C GLU A 449 37.91 -6.94 11.53
N GLY A 450 37.01 -7.03 10.54
CA GLY A 450 36.53 -8.31 9.99
C GLY A 450 37.29 -8.87 8.79
N GLY A 451 38.35 -8.20 8.33
CA GLY A 451 39.11 -8.53 7.12
C GLY A 451 40.08 -9.72 7.28
N GLY A 452 39.54 -10.91 7.57
CA GLY A 452 40.28 -12.16 7.45
C GLY A 452 40.49 -12.52 5.98
N GLU A 453 41.75 -12.47 5.54
CA GLU A 453 42.33 -13.05 4.33
C GLU A 453 41.49 -13.03 3.04
N THR A 454 41.79 -12.07 2.17
CA THR A 454 41.60 -12.19 0.72
C THR A 454 42.38 -13.41 0.21
N ARG A 455 41.77 -14.58 0.16
CA ARG A 455 42.28 -15.69 -0.66
C ARG A 455 41.88 -15.44 -2.11
N ALA A 456 42.82 -14.86 -2.85
CA ALA A 456 42.84 -14.97 -4.30
C ALA A 456 43.00 -16.44 -4.69
N ARG A 457 42.00 -17.00 -5.37
CA ARG A 457 42.15 -17.97 -6.47
C ARG A 457 41.05 -17.78 -7.48
#